data_AF-W9GFA3-F1
#
_entry.id   AF-W9GFA3-F1
#
_cell.length_a   1.000
_cell.length_b   1.000
_cell.length_c   1.000
_cell.angle_alpha   90.00
_cell.angle_beta   90.00
_cell.angle_gamma   90.00
#
_symmetry.space_group_name_H-M   'P 1'
#
loop_
_entity.id
_entity.type
_entity.pdbx_description
1 polymer ?
#
loop_
_entity_poly.entity_id
_entity_poly.type
_entity_poly.pdbx_seq_one_letter_code
_entity_poly.pdbx_strand_id
1 'polypeptide(L)'
;MAVAAIVVIGALVAFLALRDTSTRLEKAAKACSVSGVIDDEGHTLSLRRVAAKEDPGRVSLVDYECVLGELAVPRAVKDHMGSTRALDGTQTDEWDGLKARWTYHPDDGISMTITEN
;
A
#
# COMPACT_ATOMS: atom_id res chain seq x y z
N MET A 1 -35.88 -5.95 32.37
CA MET A 1 -34.64 -5.16 32.53
C MET A 1 -33.37 -5.95 32.21
N ALA A 2 -33.17 -7.17 32.73
CA ALA A 2 -31.95 -7.95 32.49
C ALA A 2 -31.77 -8.47 31.04
N VAL A 3 -32.84 -8.93 30.40
CA VAL A 3 -32.79 -9.45 29.02
C VAL A 3 -32.39 -8.36 28.00
N ALA A 4 -32.93 -7.15 28.17
CA ALA A 4 -32.57 -6.00 27.34
C ALA A 4 -31.09 -5.62 27.48
N ALA A 5 -30.53 -5.68 28.68
CA ALA A 5 -29.12 -5.39 28.92
C ALA A 5 -28.20 -6.42 28.23
N ILE A 6 -28.54 -7.70 28.24
CA ILE A 6 -27.75 -8.77 27.59
C ILE A 6 -27.75 -8.61 26.07
N VAL A 7 -28.90 -8.31 25.47
CA VAL A 7 -29.01 -8.08 24.01
C VAL A 7 -28.19 -6.85 23.59
N VAL A 8 -28.23 -5.76 24.38
CA VAL A 8 -27.46 -4.55 24.11
C VAL A 8 -25.95 -4.81 24.22
N ILE A 9 -25.50 -5.53 25.25
CA ILE A 9 -24.09 -5.90 25.42
C ILE A 9 -23.63 -6.82 24.27
N GLY A 10 -24.44 -7.83 23.91
CA GLY A 10 -24.13 -8.73 22.80
C GLY A 10 -24.02 -7.98 21.47
N ALA A 11 -24.91 -7.03 21.20
CA ALA A 11 -24.85 -6.19 20.01
C ALA A 11 -23.62 -5.27 19.98
N LEU A 12 -23.24 -4.69 21.13
CA LEU A 12 -22.04 -3.84 21.26
C LEU A 12 -20.74 -4.62 21.05
N VAL A 13 -20.62 -5.81 21.64
CA VAL A 13 -19.44 -6.68 21.46
C VAL A 13 -19.34 -7.14 20.02
N ALA A 14 -20.45 -7.54 19.39
CA ALA A 14 -20.48 -7.90 17.98
C ALA A 14 -20.10 -6.72 17.08
N PHE A 15 -20.60 -5.52 17.37
CA PHE A 15 -20.28 -4.31 16.62
C PHE A 15 -18.80 -3.92 16.71
N LEU A 16 -18.18 -4.05 17.89
CA LEU A 16 -16.74 -3.83 18.06
C LEU A 16 -15.91 -4.89 17.33
N ALA A 17 -16.34 -6.15 17.35
CA ALA A 17 -15.68 -7.24 16.64
C ALA A 17 -15.79 -7.15 15.11
N LEU A 18 -16.77 -6.41 14.59
CA LEU A 18 -17.01 -6.21 13.15
C LEU A 18 -16.32 -4.97 12.57
N ARG A 19 -15.52 -4.24 13.37
CA ARG A 19 -14.75 -3.11 12.83
C ARG A 19 -13.60 -3.62 11.96
N ASP A 20 -13.67 -3.27 10.67
CA ASP A 20 -12.55 -3.41 9.76
C ASP A 20 -11.51 -2.33 10.10
N THR A 21 -10.48 -2.74 10.85
CA THR A 21 -9.36 -1.89 11.24
C THR A 21 -8.25 -1.87 10.20
N SER A 22 -8.43 -2.51 9.04
CA SER A 22 -7.36 -2.57 8.05
C SER A 22 -7.07 -1.19 7.46
N THR A 23 -5.77 -0.90 7.33
CA THR A 23 -5.27 0.33 6.75
C THR A 23 -5.58 0.42 5.26
N ARG A 24 -5.41 1.60 4.65
CA ARG A 24 -5.58 1.74 3.18
C ARG A 24 -4.56 0.89 2.43
N LEU A 25 -3.34 0.79 2.97
CA LEU A 25 -2.26 -0.01 2.41
C LEU A 25 -2.58 -1.51 2.43
N GLU A 26 -3.08 -2.03 3.56
CA GLU A 26 -3.50 -3.43 3.68
C GLU A 26 -4.64 -3.77 2.73
N LYS A 27 -5.62 -2.88 2.59
CA LYS A 27 -6.75 -3.04 1.68
C LYS A 27 -6.29 -3.11 0.22
N ALA A 28 -5.41 -2.21 -0.19
CA ALA A 28 -4.84 -2.22 -1.54
C ALA A 28 -4.03 -3.49 -1.82
N ALA A 29 -3.15 -3.90 -0.90
CA ALA A 29 -2.37 -5.12 -1.05
C ALA A 29 -3.26 -6.36 -1.16
N LYS A 30 -4.30 -6.45 -0.32
CA LYS A 30 -5.28 -7.54 -0.37
C LYS A 30 -6.09 -7.55 -1.67
N ALA A 31 -6.58 -6.40 -2.12
CA ALA A 31 -7.35 -6.28 -3.36
C ALA A 31 -6.52 -6.71 -4.58
N CYS A 32 -5.23 -6.39 -4.58
CA CYS A 32 -4.29 -6.73 -5.64
C CYS A 32 -3.57 -8.08 -5.42
N SER A 33 -3.99 -8.88 -4.43
CA SER A 33 -3.40 -10.18 -4.09
C SER A 33 -1.88 -10.15 -3.84
N VAL A 34 -1.36 -9.01 -3.39
CA VAL A 34 0.05 -8.83 -3.03
C VAL A 34 0.24 -9.14 -1.54
N SER A 35 1.25 -9.93 -1.21
CA SER A 35 1.50 -10.37 0.18
C SER A 35 2.96 -10.16 0.59
N GLY A 36 3.19 -10.06 1.90
CA GLY A 36 4.54 -9.88 2.46
C GLY A 36 5.22 -8.56 2.07
N VAL A 37 4.42 -7.55 1.74
CA VAL A 37 4.83 -6.17 1.42
C VAL A 37 4.39 -5.17 2.48
N ILE A 38 3.60 -5.60 3.47
CA ILE A 38 3.07 -4.75 4.54
C ILE A 38 3.92 -4.95 5.78
N ASP A 39 4.29 -3.84 6.43
CA ASP A 39 5.04 -3.77 7.68
C ASP A 39 4.41 -2.70 8.60
N ASP A 40 4.99 -2.52 9.79
CA ASP A 40 4.62 -1.48 10.76
C ASP A 40 3.13 -1.44 11.07
N GLU A 41 2.56 -2.60 11.46
CA GLU A 41 1.13 -2.72 11.82
C GLU A 41 0.16 -2.28 10.71
N GLY A 42 0.58 -2.37 9.44
CA GLY A 42 -0.24 -1.97 8.30
C GLY A 42 0.08 -0.59 7.75
N HIS A 43 0.94 0.19 8.41
CA HIS A 43 1.22 1.58 8.07
C HIS A 43 2.35 1.78 7.07
N THR A 44 3.05 0.70 6.69
CA THR A 44 4.11 0.73 5.68
C THR A 44 3.88 -0.32 4.60
N LEU A 45 3.95 0.08 3.34
CA LEU A 45 3.91 -0.80 2.16
C LEU A 45 5.22 -0.68 1.39
N SER A 46 5.89 -1.81 1.14
CA SER A 46 7.20 -1.88 0.47
C SER A 46 7.14 -2.74 -0.78
N LEU A 47 7.21 -2.11 -1.95
CA LEU A 47 7.28 -2.77 -3.26
C LEU A 47 8.72 -2.69 -3.75
N ARG A 48 9.37 -3.84 -3.97
CA ARG A 48 10.78 -3.86 -4.39
C ARG A 48 10.94 -4.54 -5.73
N ARG A 49 11.95 -4.09 -6.47
CA ARG A 49 12.41 -4.71 -7.72
C ARG A 49 11.29 -4.91 -8.76
N VAL A 50 10.34 -3.97 -8.81
CA VAL A 50 9.24 -4.03 -9.78
C VAL A 50 9.80 -3.74 -11.16
N ALA A 51 9.52 -4.62 -12.13
CA ALA A 51 10.07 -4.57 -13.49
C ALA A 51 11.62 -4.67 -13.56
N ALA A 52 12.26 -5.31 -12.58
CA ALA A 52 13.67 -5.68 -12.67
C ALA A 52 13.90 -6.69 -13.81
N LYS A 53 15.08 -6.62 -14.44
CA LYS A 53 15.47 -7.54 -15.53
C LYS A 53 15.77 -8.94 -15.03
N GLU A 54 16.42 -9.02 -13.87
CA GLU A 54 16.83 -10.26 -13.22
C GLU A 54 16.33 -10.25 -11.77
N ASP A 55 15.97 -11.44 -11.27
CA ASP A 55 15.38 -11.59 -9.94
C ASP A 55 14.25 -10.56 -9.69
N PRO A 56 13.18 -10.59 -10.52
CA PRO A 56 12.06 -9.68 -10.35
C PRO A 56 11.52 -9.84 -8.94
N GLY A 57 11.25 -8.72 -8.27
CA GLY A 57 10.73 -8.77 -6.91
C GLY A 57 9.40 -9.52 -6.86
N ARG A 58 8.90 -9.74 -5.63
CA ARG A 58 7.64 -10.47 -5.39
C ARG A 58 6.40 -9.83 -6.01
N VAL A 59 6.52 -8.63 -6.57
CA VAL A 59 5.41 -7.82 -7.09
C VAL A 59 5.60 -7.65 -8.59
N SER A 60 4.64 -8.12 -9.38
CA SER A 60 4.65 -7.93 -10.83
C SER A 60 4.35 -6.48 -11.20
N LEU A 61 4.63 -6.09 -12.45
CA LEU A 61 4.25 -4.76 -12.94
C LEU A 61 2.72 -4.55 -12.90
N VAL A 62 1.94 -5.59 -13.19
CA VAL A 62 0.48 -5.56 -13.16
C VAL A 62 -0.03 -5.34 -11.73
N ASP A 63 0.54 -6.06 -10.75
CA ASP A 63 0.13 -5.90 -9.35
C ASP A 63 0.57 -4.55 -8.78
N TYR A 64 1.75 -4.06 -9.20
CA TYR A 64 2.19 -2.71 -8.88
C TYR A 64 1.20 -1.66 -9.39
N GLU A 65 0.80 -1.74 -10.66
CA GLU A 65 -0.19 -0.82 -11.23
C GLU A 65 -1.55 -0.92 -10.54
N CYS A 66 -1.97 -2.14 -10.16
CA CYS A 66 -3.16 -2.37 -9.34
C CYS A 66 -3.05 -1.63 -8.00
N VAL A 67 -1.95 -1.80 -7.26
CA VAL A 67 -1.75 -1.16 -5.96
C VAL A 67 -1.77 0.36 -6.10
N LEU A 68 -1.12 0.91 -7.12
CA LEU A 68 -1.17 2.36 -7.38
C LEU A 68 -2.58 2.84 -7.75
N GLY A 69 -3.39 1.97 -8.36
CA GLY A 69 -4.81 2.22 -8.66
C GLY A 69 -5.66 2.27 -7.39
N GLU A 70 -5.56 1.24 -6.54
CA GLU A 70 -6.29 1.14 -5.27
C GLU A 70 -5.93 2.27 -4.30
N LEU A 71 -4.68 2.71 -4.29
CA LEU A 71 -4.22 3.86 -3.49
C LEU A 71 -4.51 5.22 -4.13
N ALA A 72 -5.27 5.25 -5.23
CA ALA A 72 -5.68 6.45 -5.93
C ALA A 72 -4.52 7.43 -6.23
N VAL A 73 -3.34 6.89 -6.58
CA VAL A 73 -2.13 7.69 -6.84
C VAL A 73 -2.43 8.69 -7.97
N PRO A 74 -2.21 10.01 -7.77
CA PRO A 74 -2.49 11.00 -8.79
C PRO A 74 -1.67 10.77 -10.06
N ARG A 75 -2.22 11.15 -11.23
CA ARG A 75 -1.52 11.05 -12.52
C ARG A 75 -0.15 11.74 -12.50
N ALA A 76 -0.06 12.93 -11.91
CA ALA A 76 1.20 13.66 -11.80
C ALA A 76 2.28 12.87 -11.04
N VAL A 77 1.91 12.15 -9.98
CA VAL A 77 2.82 11.29 -9.21
C VAL A 77 3.25 10.07 -10.05
N LYS A 78 2.32 9.45 -10.79
CA LYS A 78 2.67 8.35 -11.71
C LYS A 78 3.61 8.81 -12.83
N ASP A 79 3.37 9.99 -13.40
CA ASP A 79 4.22 10.59 -14.44
C ASP A 79 5.62 10.93 -13.87
N HIS A 80 5.71 11.38 -12.63
CA HIS A 80 6.98 11.59 -11.93
C HIS A 80 7.73 10.26 -11.71
N MET A 81 7.04 9.21 -11.25
CA MET A 81 7.62 7.86 -11.14
C MET A 81 8.13 7.36 -12.50
N GLY A 82 7.32 7.47 -13.55
CA GLY A 82 7.67 7.00 -14.90
C GLY A 82 8.79 7.79 -15.60
N SER A 83 9.04 9.03 -15.17
CA SER A 83 10.13 9.87 -15.67
C SER A 83 11.40 9.84 -14.80
N THR A 84 11.36 9.16 -13.66
CA THR A 84 12.49 9.04 -12.73
C THR A 84 13.61 8.21 -13.35
N ARG A 85 14.83 8.74 -13.35
CA ARG A 85 16.05 8.04 -13.80
C ARG A 85 16.93 7.68 -12.61
N ALA A 86 17.85 6.74 -12.80
CA ALA A 86 18.77 6.33 -11.74
C ALA A 86 19.60 7.49 -11.16
N LEU A 87 19.98 8.44 -12.02
CA LEU A 87 20.78 9.61 -11.62
C LEU A 87 19.99 10.63 -10.79
N ASP A 88 18.66 10.57 -10.80
CA ASP A 88 17.83 11.48 -10.01
C ASP A 88 17.83 11.07 -8.52
N GLY A 89 18.25 9.84 -8.22
CA GLY A 89 18.41 9.35 -6.86
C GLY A 89 17.08 8.95 -6.23
N THR A 90 16.88 9.32 -4.97
CA THR A 90 15.62 9.03 -4.29
C THR A 90 14.62 10.16 -4.46
N GLN A 91 13.47 9.82 -5.03
CA GLN A 91 12.34 10.71 -5.20
C GLN A 91 11.31 10.52 -4.08
N THR A 92 10.43 11.50 -3.90
CA THR A 92 9.36 11.49 -2.90
C THR A 92 8.18 12.29 -3.41
N ASP A 93 6.95 11.82 -3.13
CA ASP A 93 5.70 12.54 -3.36
C ASP A 93 4.70 12.20 -2.25
N GLU A 94 3.70 13.06 -2.07
CA GLU A 94 2.65 12.91 -1.07
C GLU A 94 1.27 13.16 -1.68
N TRP A 95 0.28 12.36 -1.30
CA TRP A 95 -1.12 12.55 -1.69
C TRP A 95 -2.05 11.92 -0.65
N ASP A 96 -3.18 12.57 -0.35
CA ASP A 96 -4.23 12.03 0.53
C ASP A 96 -3.70 11.47 1.88
N GLY A 97 -2.67 12.09 2.46
CA GLY A 97 -2.05 11.62 3.72
C GLY A 97 -1.14 10.39 3.57
N LEU A 98 -0.91 9.91 2.35
CA LEU A 98 0.12 8.93 2.01
C LEU A 98 1.40 9.63 1.56
N LYS A 99 2.53 9.04 1.89
CA LYS A 99 3.85 9.48 1.43
C LYS A 99 4.55 8.33 0.73
N ALA A 100 4.92 8.52 -0.54
CA ALA A 100 5.75 7.58 -1.27
C ALA A 100 7.18 8.07 -1.38
N ARG A 101 8.13 7.14 -1.25
CA ARG A 101 9.55 7.33 -1.52
C ARG A 101 10.01 6.22 -2.46
N TRP A 102 10.70 6.54 -3.54
CA TRP A 102 11.18 5.52 -4.48
C TRP A 102 12.55 5.84 -5.10
N THR A 103 13.20 4.79 -5.56
CA THR A 103 14.37 4.85 -6.44
C THR A 103 14.09 4.03 -7.69
N TYR A 104 14.80 4.33 -8.77
CA TYR A 104 14.78 3.56 -10.00
C TYR A 104 16.20 3.17 -10.41
N HIS A 105 16.37 1.96 -10.92
CA HIS A 105 17.56 1.54 -11.64
C HIS A 105 17.15 0.76 -12.90
N PRO A 106 17.80 0.95 -14.07
CA PRO A 106 17.42 0.23 -15.29
C PRO A 106 17.47 -1.29 -15.21
N ASP A 107 18.28 -1.84 -14.29
CA ASP A 107 18.39 -3.29 -14.11
C ASP A 107 17.54 -3.81 -12.94
N ASP A 108 17.44 -3.03 -11.85
CA ASP A 108 16.69 -3.44 -10.66
C ASP A 108 15.24 -2.95 -10.65
N GLY A 109 14.82 -2.16 -11.63
CA GLY A 109 13.49 -1.59 -11.70
C GLY A 109 13.24 -0.55 -10.60
N ILE A 110 11.97 -0.41 -10.19
CA ILE A 110 11.57 0.52 -9.12
C ILE A 110 11.53 -0.17 -7.75
N SER A 111 12.05 0.53 -6.74
CA SER A 111 11.89 0.16 -5.34
C SER A 111 11.25 1.31 -4.59
N MET A 112 10.15 1.03 -3.89
CA MET A 112 9.25 2.02 -3.33
C MET A 112 8.79 1.62 -1.93
N THR A 113 8.68 2.63 -1.07
CA THR A 113 7.99 2.53 0.22
C THR A 113 6.89 3.58 0.24
N ILE A 114 5.69 3.19 0.66
CA ILE A 114 4.56 4.08 0.91
C ILE A 114 4.21 3.97 2.39
N THR A 115 4.08 5.10 3.06
CA THR A 115 3.65 5.17 4.47
C THR A 115 2.33 5.92 4.58
N GLU A 116 1.51 5.49 5.54
CA GLU A 116 0.27 6.16 5.93
C GLU A 116 0.47 6.80 7.30
N ASN A 117 0.34 8.14 7.37
CA ASN A 117 0.43 8.90 8.62
C ASN A 117 -0.89 8.93 9.39
#